data_AF-A0A656JJ29-F1
#
_entry.id   AF-A0A656JJ29-F1
#
_cell.length_a   1.000
_cell.length_b   1.000
_cell.length_c   1.000
_cell.angle_alpha   90.00
_cell.angle_beta   90.00
_cell.angle_gamma   90.00
#
_symmetry.space_group_name_H-M   'P 1'
#
loop_
_entity.id
_entity.type
_entity.pdbx_description
1 polymer ?
#
loop_
_entity_poly.entity_id
_entity_poly.type
_entity_poly.pdbx_seq_one_letter_code
_entity_poly.pdbx_strand_id
1 'polypeptide(L)' 'MNRVINDPDQVVEDMLRGILVAHPELSQSDSNPRVISKTRPSGQGLVGIVTGG' A
#
# COMPACT_ATOMS: atom_id res chain seq x y z
N MET A 1 9.25 -22.12 13.08
CA MET A 1 8.76 -20.97 12.29
C MET A 1 7.72 -20.27 13.15
N ASN A 2 8.03 -19.09 13.70
CA ASN A 2 7.17 -18.37 14.68
C ASN A 2 6.54 -17.13 14.06
N ARG A 3 6.08 -17.23 12.80
CA ARG A 3 5.48 -16.12 12.07
C ARG A 3 4.09 -16.53 11.61
N VAL A 4 3.12 -15.62 11.74
CA VAL A 4 1.79 -15.77 11.16
C VAL A 4 1.87 -15.24 9.74
N ILE A 5 2.20 -16.12 8.81
CA ILE A 5 2.27 -15.85 7.38
C ILE A 5 1.72 -17.06 6.63
N ASN A 6 1.22 -16.83 5.42
CA ASN A 6 0.79 -17.92 4.55
C ASN A 6 2.01 -18.41 3.75
N ASP A 7 2.25 -17.81 2.59
CA ASP A 7 3.38 -18.11 1.72
C ASP A 7 4.53 -17.10 1.97
N PRO A 8 5.75 -17.56 2.32
CA PRO A 8 6.92 -16.69 2.49
C PRO A 8 7.23 -15.79 1.30
N ASP A 9 6.89 -16.21 0.07
CA ASP A 9 7.15 -15.44 -1.14
C ASP A 9 6.08 -14.35 -1.40
N GLN A 10 4.97 -14.37 -0.66
CA GLN A 10 3.81 -13.49 -0.84
C GLN A 10 3.51 -12.61 0.38
N VAL A 11 4.43 -12.54 1.35
CA VAL A 11 4.18 -11.83 2.62
C VAL A 11 3.84 -10.35 2.40
N VAL A 12 4.49 -9.70 1.43
CA VAL A 12 4.26 -8.28 1.13
C VAL A 12 2.87 -8.08 0.53
N GLU A 13 2.47 -8.96 -0.37
CA GLU A 13 1.20 -8.93 -1.10
C GLU A 13 0.03 -9.17 -0.16
N ASP A 14 0.15 -10.15 0.73
CA ASP A 14 -0.82 -10.41 1.80
C ASP A 14 -0.96 -9.19 2.73
N MET A 15 0.18 -8.62 3.15
CA MET A 15 0.18 -7.43 4.00
C MET A 15 -0.48 -6.23 3.32
N LEU A 16 -0.13 -5.94 2.06
CA LEU A 16 -0.68 -4.78 1.33
C LEU A 16 -2.18 -4.93 1.08
N ARG A 17 -2.66 -6.14 0.75
CA ARG A 17 -4.09 -6.43 0.65
C ARG A 17 -4.81 -6.15 1.98
N GLY A 18 -4.23 -6.58 3.10
CA GLY A 18 -4.77 -6.30 4.42
C GLY A 18 -4.82 -4.80 4.75
N ILE A 19 -3.75 -4.06 4.44
CA ILE A 19 -3.69 -2.60 4.64
C ILE A 19 -4.82 -1.90 3.87
N LEU A 20 -5.04 -2.25 2.59
CA LEU A 20 -6.09 -1.62 1.76
C LEU A 20 -7.50 -1.90 2.28
N VAL A 21 -7.75 -3.09 2.83
CA VAL A 21 -9.05 -3.41 3.46
C VAL A 21 -9.25 -2.64 4.77
N ALA A 22 -8.18 -2.46 5.56
CA ALA A 22 -8.23 -1.77 6.84
C ALA A 22 -8.30 -0.24 6.70
N HIS A 23 -7.79 0.33 5.60
CA HIS A 23 -7.63 1.77 5.39
C HIS A 23 -8.23 2.24 4.06
N PRO A 24 -9.54 2.57 4.02
CA PRO A 24 -10.24 3.04 2.81
C PRO A 24 -9.70 4.36 2.22
N GLU A 25 -8.96 5.14 3.00
CA GLU A 25 -8.28 6.35 2.58
C GLU A 25 -7.05 6.08 1.70
N LEU A 26 -6.65 4.83 1.56
CA LEU A 26 -5.55 4.38 0.71
C LEU A 26 -6.05 3.67 -0.55
N SER A 27 -5.29 3.81 -1.62
CA SER A 27 -5.54 3.16 -2.91
C SER A 27 -4.26 2.56 -3.45
N GLN A 28 -4.39 1.40 -4.09
CA GLN A 28 -3.31 0.75 -4.82
C GLN A 28 -3.12 1.42 -6.18
N SER A 29 -1.87 1.47 -6.66
CA SER A 29 -1.56 1.90 -8.02
C SER A 29 -1.87 0.80 -9.04
N ASP A 30 -2.49 1.17 -10.17
CA ASP A 30 -2.78 0.27 -11.28
C ASP A 30 -1.51 -0.25 -11.98
N SER A 31 -0.42 0.52 -11.93
CA SER A 31 0.83 0.17 -12.63
C SER A 31 1.80 -0.65 -11.77
N ASN A 32 1.70 -0.56 -10.45
CA ASN A 32 2.56 -1.32 -9.54
C ASN A 32 1.79 -1.65 -8.25
N PRO A 33 1.48 -2.94 -8.00
CA PRO A 33 0.67 -3.35 -6.86
C PRO A 33 1.34 -3.07 -5.50
N ARG A 34 2.65 -2.80 -5.47
CA ARG A 34 3.36 -2.43 -4.23
C ARG A 34 3.39 -0.93 -3.95
N VAL A 35 2.82 -0.13 -4.84
CA VAL A 35 2.67 1.32 -4.62
C VAL A 35 1.29 1.60 -4.08
N ILE A 36 1.25 2.24 -2.91
CA ILE A 36 0.02 2.73 -2.28
C ILE A 36 0.09 4.25 -2.20
N SER A 37 -1.04 4.90 -2.47
CA SER A 37 -1.22 6.34 -2.38
C SER A 37 -2.49 6.67 -1.59
N LYS A 38 -2.69 7.94 -1.26
CA LYS A 38 -3.96 8.40 -0.69
C LYS A 38 -5.01 8.46 -1.80
N THR A 39 -6.20 7.95 -1.52
CA THR A 39 -7.36 8.03 -2.43
C THR A 39 -7.74 9.48 -2.72
N ARG A 40 -7.54 10.38 -1.75
CA ARG A 40 -7.78 11.82 -1.90
C ARG A 40 -6.47 12.56 -2.11
N PRO A 41 -6.25 13.19 -3.28
CA PRO A 41 -5.06 14.00 -3.49
C PRO A 41 -5.09 15.24 -2.61
N SER A 42 -3.90 15.74 -2.29
CA SER A 42 -3.74 17.06 -1.68
C SER A 42 -4.22 18.17 -2.63
N GLY A 43 -4.57 19.32 -2.06
CA GLY A 43 -4.99 20.49 -2.85
C GLY A 43 -3.97 20.89 -3.92
N GLN A 44 -4.45 21.54 -4.98
CA GLN A 44 -3.62 21.99 -6.08
C GLN A 44 -2.54 22.97 -5.61
N GLY A 45 -1.35 22.90 -6.21
CA GLY A 45 -0.20 23.75 -5.87
C GLY A 45 0.65 23.24 -4.70
N LEU A 46 0.30 22.09 -4.12
CA LEU A 46 1.09 21.43 -3.08
C LEU A 46 2.12 20.47 -3.66
N VAL A 47 3.27 20.36 -3.00
CA VAL A 47 4.35 19.42 -3.37
C VAL A 47 4.00 18.02 -2.87
N GLY A 48 3.96 17.05 -3.79
CA GLY A 48 3.76 15.64 -3.45
C GLY A 48 5.01 15.03 -2.80
N ILE A 49 4.81 14.22 -1.77
CA ILE A 49 5.89 13.51 -1.05
C ILE A 49 5.73 12.02 -1.32
N VAL A 50 6.81 11.38 -1.75
CA VAL A 50 6.88 9.95 -2.02
C VAL A 50 8.08 9.37 -1.30
N THR A 51 7.89 8.21 -0.68
CA THR A 51 8.94 7.44 0.00
C THR A 51 8.69 5.94 -0.21
N GLY A 52 9.73 5.13 -0.06
CA GLY A 52 9.67 3.68 -0.20
C GLY A 52 11.03 3.02 0.00
N GLY A 53 11.03 1.69 0.10
CA GLY A 53 12.18 0.84 0.35
C GLY A 53 11.75 -0.56 0.77
#